data_AF-A0A7V2RJS4-F1
#
_entry.id   AF-A0A7V2RJS4-F1
#
_cell.length_a   1.000
_cell.length_b   1.000
_cell.length_c   1.000
_cell.angle_alpha   90.00
_cell.angle_beta   90.00
_cell.angle_gamma   90.00
#
_symmetry.space_group_name_H-M   'P 1'
#
loop_
_entity.id
_entity.type
_entity.pdbx_description
1 polymer ?
#
loop_
_entity_poly.entity_id
_entity_poly.type
_entity_poly.pdbx_seq_one_letter_code
_entity_poly.pdbx_strand_id
1 'polypeptide(L)'
;MENQHSSPEKFKYQQYFDKLSAPCPPEGFAARETIAFRWVFEDMNDADNFLPQYIKQPQRFAPKKDSEKCSGLGLSFFDSQTHAQARFDKLKRRMLGRVYGLGVNIAHGTIKAGFGVSNLPSKEGHLTFHPFESVELADHFKIIAAL
;
A
#
# COMPACT_ATOMS: atom_id res chain seq x y z
N MET A 1 -32.23 -20.98 1.52
CA MET A 1 -30.78 -20.71 1.63
C MET A 1 -30.57 -19.32 1.08
N GLU A 2 -30.41 -18.35 1.97
CA GLU A 2 -30.37 -16.93 1.62
C GLU A 2 -29.06 -16.62 0.88
N ASN A 3 -29.20 -16.12 -0.35
CA ASN A 3 -28.10 -15.56 -1.11
C ASN A 3 -27.67 -14.25 -0.43
N GLN A 4 -26.57 -14.28 0.30
CA GLN A 4 -25.90 -13.05 0.72
C GLN A 4 -25.26 -12.39 -0.51
N HIS A 5 -26.03 -11.55 -1.18
CA HIS A 5 -25.51 -10.54 -2.09
C HIS A 5 -24.85 -9.45 -1.22
N SER A 6 -23.59 -9.64 -0.82
CA SER A 6 -22.80 -8.53 -0.28
C SER A 6 -22.56 -7.55 -1.42
N SER A 7 -23.03 -6.31 -1.29
CA SER A 7 -22.60 -5.22 -2.16
C SER A 7 -21.06 -5.20 -2.26
N PRO A 8 -20.47 -4.91 -3.43
CA PRO A 8 -19.02 -4.86 -3.55
C PRO A 8 -18.46 -3.85 -2.55
N GLU A 9 -17.48 -4.27 -1.74
CA GLU A 9 -16.85 -3.38 -0.77
C GLU A 9 -16.19 -2.19 -1.49
N LYS A 10 -16.48 -0.98 -1.03
CA LYS A 10 -15.98 0.26 -1.61
C LYS A 10 -14.52 0.48 -1.22
N PHE A 11 -13.70 0.91 -2.16
CA PHE A 11 -12.30 1.27 -1.88
C PHE A 11 -12.20 2.56 -1.07
N LYS A 12 -11.24 2.64 -0.14
CA LYS A 12 -11.00 3.82 0.72
C LYS A 12 -10.77 5.10 -0.08
N TYR A 13 -10.25 4.97 -1.31
CA TYR A 13 -9.95 6.08 -2.21
C TYR A 13 -10.78 6.07 -3.51
N GLN A 14 -11.97 5.47 -3.49
CA GLN A 14 -12.84 5.32 -4.68
C GLN A 14 -13.02 6.63 -5.47
N GLN A 15 -13.24 7.75 -4.77
CA GLN A 15 -13.41 9.07 -5.40
C GLN A 15 -12.22 9.53 -6.29
N TYR A 16 -11.03 8.98 -6.07
CA TYR A 16 -9.85 9.23 -6.90
C TYR A 16 -9.77 8.23 -8.04
N PHE A 17 -10.24 7.00 -7.86
CA PHE A 17 -10.27 5.98 -8.90
C PHE A 17 -11.22 6.41 -10.01
N ASP A 18 -12.39 6.95 -9.63
CA ASP A 18 -13.43 7.43 -10.55
C ASP A 18 -12.97 8.58 -11.47
N LYS A 19 -11.84 9.24 -11.13
CA LYS A 19 -11.24 10.33 -11.92
C LYS A 19 -10.19 9.84 -12.91
N LEU A 20 -9.84 8.56 -12.88
CA LEU A 20 -8.84 7.97 -13.76
C LEU A 20 -9.54 7.36 -14.98
N SER A 21 -8.96 7.55 -16.17
CA SER A 21 -9.46 6.94 -17.39
C SER A 21 -9.03 5.47 -17.55
N ALA A 22 -8.12 4.99 -16.71
CA ALA A 22 -7.63 3.61 -16.70
C ALA A 22 -8.22 2.82 -15.52
N PRO A 23 -8.44 1.49 -15.67
CA PRO A 23 -8.91 0.65 -14.57
C PRO A 23 -8.03 0.80 -13.32
N CYS A 24 -8.67 1.11 -12.19
CA CYS A 24 -8.03 1.22 -10.90
C CYS A 24 -8.92 0.58 -9.81
N PRO A 25 -8.49 -0.50 -9.15
CA PRO A 25 -7.22 -1.21 -9.35
C PRO A 25 -7.08 -1.85 -10.75
N PRO A 26 -5.85 -2.08 -11.25
CA PRO A 26 -5.63 -2.75 -12.54
C PRO A 26 -6.14 -4.20 -12.57
N GLU A 27 -6.29 -4.75 -13.77
CA GLU A 27 -6.63 -6.16 -13.96
C GLU A 27 -5.61 -7.10 -13.26
N GLY A 28 -6.10 -8.21 -12.70
CA GLY A 28 -5.30 -9.18 -11.95
C GLY A 28 -5.09 -8.83 -10.47
N PHE A 29 -5.51 -7.64 -10.03
CA PHE A 29 -5.65 -7.35 -8.62
C PHE A 29 -6.80 -8.16 -8.03
N ALA A 30 -6.59 -8.77 -6.86
CA ALA A 30 -7.62 -9.56 -6.19
C ALA A 30 -7.45 -9.52 -4.67
N ALA A 31 -8.55 -9.80 -3.98
CA ALA A 31 -8.59 -10.05 -2.55
C ALA A 31 -7.77 -11.30 -2.21
N ARG A 32 -6.76 -11.15 -1.34
CA ARG A 32 -5.86 -12.24 -0.95
C ARG A 32 -5.46 -12.09 0.51
N GLU A 33 -5.29 -13.22 1.18
CA GLU A 33 -4.61 -13.25 2.47
C GLU A 33 -3.10 -13.36 2.24
N THR A 34 -2.31 -12.50 2.88
CA THR A 34 -0.85 -12.54 2.80
C THR A 34 -0.20 -11.94 4.04
N ILE A 35 0.96 -12.45 4.40
CA ILE A 35 1.90 -11.74 5.26
C ILE A 35 2.43 -10.53 4.48
N ALA A 36 2.54 -9.40 5.16
CA ALA A 36 2.98 -8.16 4.55
C ALA A 36 3.90 -7.38 5.47
N PHE A 37 4.89 -6.73 4.85
CA PHE A 37 5.83 -5.84 5.49
C PHE A 37 5.75 -4.46 4.83
N ARG A 38 5.90 -3.39 5.60
CA ARG A 38 5.99 -2.03 5.04
C ARG A 38 6.87 -1.16 5.90
N TRP A 39 7.26 -0.01 5.37
CA TRP A 39 7.90 1.03 6.15
C TRP A 39 6.84 1.88 6.85
N VAL A 40 7.14 2.24 8.10
CA VAL A 40 6.31 3.07 8.99
C VAL A 40 7.20 4.02 9.79
N PHE A 41 6.61 5.05 10.40
CA PHE A 41 7.26 5.98 11.31
C PHE A 41 7.43 5.38 12.71
N GLU A 42 7.84 6.20 13.68
CA GLU A 42 8.07 5.77 15.07
C GLU A 42 6.80 5.29 15.76
N ASP A 43 5.68 5.96 15.49
CA ASP A 43 4.35 5.57 15.98
C ASP A 43 3.59 4.80 14.89
N MET A 44 3.02 3.64 15.24
CA MET A 44 2.17 2.86 14.34
C MET A 44 0.90 3.62 13.96
N ASN A 45 0.40 4.47 14.84
CA ASN A 45 -0.80 5.27 14.63
C ASN A 45 -0.53 6.57 13.84
N ASP A 46 0.70 6.80 13.39
CA ASP A 46 0.99 7.93 12.52
C ASP A 46 0.12 7.85 11.25
N ALA A 47 -0.67 8.90 11.01
CA ALA A 47 -1.62 8.97 9.90
C ALA A 47 -0.94 8.78 8.53
N ASP A 48 0.35 9.13 8.42
CA ASP A 48 1.12 9.00 7.20
C ASP A 48 1.58 7.55 6.91
N ASN A 49 1.51 6.65 7.90
CA ASN A 49 1.91 5.25 7.72
C ASN A 49 1.08 4.57 6.66
N PHE A 50 -0.24 4.76 6.65
CA PHE A 50 -1.17 4.09 5.75
C PHE A 50 -1.83 5.06 4.76
N LEU A 51 -1.21 6.22 4.53
CA LEU A 51 -1.65 7.21 3.54
C LEU A 51 -0.91 7.02 2.20
N PRO A 52 -1.62 6.81 1.07
CA PRO A 52 -0.97 6.64 -0.23
C PRO A 52 -0.18 7.88 -0.67
N GLN A 53 0.89 7.65 -1.43
CA GLN A 53 1.78 8.72 -1.87
C GLN A 53 1.09 9.75 -2.77
N TYR A 54 0.09 9.33 -3.55
CA TYR A 54 -0.73 10.24 -4.34
C TYR A 54 -1.48 11.24 -3.46
N ILE A 55 -1.96 10.82 -2.30
CA ILE A 55 -2.67 11.69 -1.35
C ILE A 55 -1.68 12.63 -0.63
N LYS A 56 -0.53 12.09 -0.20
CA LYS A 56 0.52 12.86 0.48
C LYS A 56 1.12 13.96 -0.41
N GLN A 57 1.38 13.64 -1.68
CA GLN A 57 2.11 14.51 -2.61
C GLN A 57 1.49 14.48 -4.01
N PRO A 58 0.24 14.97 -4.19
CA PRO A 58 -0.49 14.88 -5.45
C PRO A 58 0.26 15.53 -6.62
N GLN A 59 1.01 16.61 -6.35
CA GLN A 59 1.80 17.32 -7.38
C GLN A 59 2.87 16.42 -8.04
N ARG A 60 3.40 15.43 -7.32
CA ARG A 60 4.36 14.44 -7.88
C ARG A 60 3.71 13.57 -8.96
N PHE A 61 2.39 13.43 -8.92
CA PHE A 61 1.60 12.57 -9.80
C PHE A 61 0.85 13.35 -10.89
N ALA A 62 0.82 14.68 -10.83
CA ALA A 62 0.21 15.53 -11.86
C ALA A 62 0.72 15.23 -13.29
N PRO A 63 2.04 15.07 -13.55
CA PRO A 63 2.53 14.78 -14.90
C PRO A 63 2.48 13.27 -15.27
N LYS A 64 1.94 12.42 -14.39
CA LYS A 64 2.00 10.96 -14.54
C LYS A 64 0.81 10.40 -15.31
N LYS A 65 0.99 9.23 -15.92
CA LYS A 65 -0.12 8.49 -16.54
C LYS A 65 -1.08 7.98 -15.46
N ASP A 66 -2.33 7.74 -15.83
CA ASP A 66 -3.35 7.29 -14.86
C ASP A 66 -3.03 5.94 -14.22
N SER A 67 -2.33 5.04 -14.91
CA SER A 67 -1.83 3.80 -14.31
C SER A 67 -0.80 4.03 -13.19
N GLU A 68 0.08 5.02 -13.37
CA GLU A 68 1.03 5.44 -12.33
C GLU A 68 0.33 6.16 -11.18
N LYS A 69 -0.70 6.97 -11.48
CA LYS A 69 -1.55 7.61 -10.44
C LYS A 69 -2.28 6.56 -9.62
N CYS A 70 -2.88 5.57 -10.27
CA CYS A 70 -3.51 4.43 -9.61
C CYS A 70 -2.52 3.74 -8.67
N SER A 71 -1.32 3.42 -9.16
CA SER A 71 -0.27 2.82 -8.32
C SER A 71 0.11 3.71 -7.12
N GLY A 72 0.09 5.03 -7.28
CA GLY A 72 0.29 6.00 -6.20
C GLY A 72 -0.85 6.11 -5.18
N LEU A 73 -2.05 5.68 -5.56
CA LEU A 73 -3.22 5.56 -4.68
C LEU A 73 -3.24 4.24 -3.91
N GLY A 74 -2.38 3.29 -4.25
CA GLY A 74 -2.13 2.07 -3.49
C GLY A 74 -1.03 2.25 -2.45
N LEU A 75 -1.05 1.36 -1.46
CA LEU A 75 -0.02 1.23 -0.44
C LEU A 75 1.05 0.24 -0.89
N SER A 76 2.31 0.59 -0.66
CA SER A 76 3.44 -0.32 -0.96
C SER A 76 3.71 -1.24 0.22
N PHE A 77 3.66 -2.55 -0.05
CA PHE A 77 4.05 -3.60 0.88
C PHE A 77 5.12 -4.49 0.25
N PHE A 78 5.69 -5.36 1.08
CA PHE A 78 6.67 -6.37 0.73
C PHE A 78 6.24 -7.72 1.30
N ASP A 79 6.59 -8.80 0.62
CA ASP A 79 6.32 -10.18 1.06
C ASP A 79 7.25 -10.66 2.18
N SER A 80 8.37 -9.97 2.41
CA SER A 80 9.37 -10.32 3.42
C SER A 80 10.08 -9.09 3.99
N GLN A 81 10.55 -9.22 5.24
CA GLN A 81 11.40 -8.21 5.87
C GLN A 81 12.67 -7.95 5.06
N THR A 82 13.31 -9.00 4.52
CA THR A 82 14.52 -8.90 3.70
C THR A 82 14.30 -8.05 2.45
N HIS A 83 13.18 -8.26 1.74
CA HIS A 83 12.83 -7.43 0.59
C HIS A 83 12.51 -5.98 0.97
N ALA A 84 11.81 -5.76 2.08
CA ALA A 84 11.57 -4.42 2.60
C ALA A 84 12.88 -3.67 2.91
N GLN A 85 13.83 -4.31 3.61
CA GLN A 85 15.13 -3.72 3.92
C GLN A 85 15.96 -3.48 2.65
N ALA A 86 16.08 -4.48 1.77
CA ALA A 86 16.87 -4.37 0.55
C ALA A 86 16.35 -3.24 -0.36
N ARG A 87 15.02 -3.05 -0.43
CA ARG A 87 14.43 -1.95 -1.17
C ARG A 87 14.73 -0.60 -0.50
N PHE A 88 14.70 -0.52 0.82
CA PHE A 88 15.00 0.70 1.56
C PHE A 88 16.45 1.13 1.31
N ASP A 89 17.41 0.22 1.46
CA ASP A 89 18.83 0.48 1.24
C ASP A 89 19.11 0.96 -0.19
N LYS A 90 18.43 0.35 -1.18
CA LYS A 90 18.52 0.76 -2.59
C LYS A 90 18.03 2.20 -2.79
N LEU A 91 16.94 2.59 -2.14
CA LEU A 91 16.41 3.95 -2.23
C LEU A 91 17.24 4.95 -1.43
N LYS A 92 17.76 4.57 -0.25
CA LYS A 92 18.66 5.39 0.57
C LYS A 92 19.86 5.88 -0.24
N ARG A 93 20.49 4.98 -1.01
CA ARG A 93 21.60 5.30 -1.92
C ARG A 93 21.21 6.25 -3.05
N ARG A 94 19.97 6.18 -3.55
CA ARG A 94 19.51 6.98 -4.71
C ARG A 94 18.94 8.34 -4.32
N MET A 95 18.36 8.45 -3.13
CA MET A 95 17.53 9.59 -2.72
C MET A 95 18.19 10.47 -1.65
N LEU A 96 19.49 10.26 -1.36
CA LEU A 96 20.29 11.07 -0.43
C LEU A 96 19.58 11.33 0.92
N GLY A 97 19.00 10.28 1.52
CA GLY A 97 18.30 10.38 2.81
C GLY A 97 16.82 10.79 2.74
N ARG A 98 16.28 11.23 1.60
CA ARG A 98 14.82 11.50 1.45
C ARG A 98 13.94 10.25 1.63
N VAL A 99 14.56 9.06 1.61
CA VAL A 99 13.86 7.79 1.87
C VAL A 99 13.27 7.73 3.28
N TYR A 100 13.86 8.42 4.26
CA TYR A 100 13.36 8.46 5.64
C TYR A 100 12.00 9.17 5.77
N GLY A 101 11.62 9.99 4.77
CA GLY A 101 10.25 10.53 4.66
C GLY A 101 9.20 9.48 4.27
N LEU A 102 9.59 8.22 4.07
CA LEU A 102 8.70 7.07 3.83
C LEU A 102 8.52 6.17 5.06
N GLY A 103 9.29 6.41 6.12
CA GLY A 103 9.34 5.61 7.34
C GLY A 103 10.77 5.41 7.86
N VAL A 104 10.87 5.08 9.14
CA VAL A 104 12.12 4.79 9.87
C VAL A 104 12.14 3.38 10.49
N ASN A 105 11.02 2.65 10.39
CA ASN A 105 10.86 1.30 10.91
C ASN A 105 10.22 0.38 9.88
N ILE A 106 10.40 -0.93 10.05
CA ILE A 106 9.65 -1.99 9.37
C ILE A 106 8.53 -2.46 10.29
N ALA A 107 7.30 -2.43 9.76
CA ALA A 107 6.15 -3.09 10.35
C ALA A 107 5.82 -4.39 9.63
N HIS A 108 5.27 -5.35 10.39
CA HIS A 108 4.78 -6.64 9.93
C HIS A 108 3.32 -6.83 10.34
N GLY A 109 2.53 -7.42 9.44
CA GLY A 109 1.13 -7.74 9.68
C GLY A 109 0.60 -8.75 8.68
N THR A 110 -0.67 -9.12 8.85
CA THR A 110 -1.40 -9.98 7.91
C THR A 110 -2.49 -9.17 7.23
N ILE A 111 -2.42 -9.06 5.91
CA ILE A 111 -3.51 -8.55 5.09
C ILE A 111 -4.48 -9.70 4.88
N LYS A 112 -5.76 -9.53 5.24
CA LYS A 112 -6.82 -10.52 5.00
C LYS A 112 -7.52 -10.25 3.68
N ALA A 113 -8.19 -11.26 3.12
CA ALA A 113 -8.93 -11.11 1.86
C ALA A 113 -9.99 -10.00 1.91
N GLY A 114 -10.65 -9.79 3.06
CA GLY A 114 -11.61 -8.71 3.26
C GLY A 114 -11.01 -7.33 3.50
N PHE A 115 -9.69 -7.15 3.38
CA PHE A 115 -9.07 -5.84 3.65
C PHE A 115 -8.95 -4.95 2.42
N GLY A 116 -9.05 -5.53 1.22
CA GLY A 116 -8.77 -4.85 -0.03
C GLY A 116 -8.26 -5.80 -1.09
N VAL A 117 -7.64 -5.25 -2.13
CA VAL A 117 -7.06 -6.04 -3.23
C VAL A 117 -5.60 -5.66 -3.49
N SER A 118 -4.79 -6.62 -3.91
CA SER A 118 -3.40 -6.38 -4.33
C SER A 118 -3.07 -7.05 -5.65
N ASN A 119 -1.94 -6.72 -6.25
CA ASN A 119 -1.25 -7.61 -7.18
C ASN A 119 -0.47 -8.71 -6.42
N LEU A 120 0.06 -9.67 -7.17
CA LEU A 120 1.08 -10.60 -6.65
C LEU A 120 2.40 -9.85 -6.41
N PRO A 121 3.18 -10.24 -5.39
CA PRO A 121 4.53 -9.71 -5.17
C PRO A 121 5.41 -9.84 -6.42
N SER A 122 6.21 -8.81 -6.70
CA SER A 122 7.24 -8.85 -7.73
C SER A 122 8.39 -9.78 -7.32
N LYS A 123 9.38 -9.98 -8.20
CA LYS A 123 10.61 -10.73 -7.86
C LYS A 123 11.39 -10.11 -6.69
N GLU A 124 11.22 -8.81 -6.48
CA GLU A 124 11.78 -8.05 -5.36
C GLU A 124 10.82 -7.96 -4.17
N GLY A 125 9.76 -8.77 -4.17
CA GLY A 125 8.76 -8.86 -3.10
C GLY A 125 7.77 -7.71 -3.02
N HIS A 126 7.87 -6.69 -3.88
CA HIS A 126 6.98 -5.52 -3.81
C HIS A 126 5.58 -5.85 -4.30
N LEU A 127 4.58 -5.41 -3.56
CA LEU A 127 3.18 -5.43 -3.97
C LEU A 127 2.51 -4.08 -3.67
N THR A 128 1.54 -3.74 -4.50
CA THR A 128 0.65 -2.60 -4.34
C THR A 128 -0.68 -3.11 -3.81
N PHE A 129 -1.17 -2.49 -2.73
CA PHE A 129 -2.42 -2.86 -2.08
C PHE A 129 -3.39 -1.68 -2.03
N HIS A 130 -4.64 -1.91 -2.43
CA HIS A 130 -5.73 -0.95 -2.37
C HIS A 130 -6.72 -1.35 -1.27
N PRO A 131 -6.74 -0.63 -0.13
CA PRO A 131 -7.61 -0.98 0.99
C PRO A 131 -9.08 -0.66 0.70
N PHE A 132 -9.97 -1.46 1.27
CA PHE A 132 -11.38 -1.12 1.39
C PHE A 132 -11.60 -0.04 2.47
N GLU A 133 -12.71 0.68 2.36
CA GLU A 133 -13.03 1.84 3.21
C GLU A 133 -13.23 1.46 4.68
N SER A 134 -13.71 0.24 4.94
CA SER A 134 -14.02 -0.31 6.26
C SER A 134 -12.79 -0.70 7.10
N VAL A 135 -11.57 -0.60 6.55
CA VAL A 135 -10.39 -1.24 7.12
C VAL A 135 -9.43 -0.22 7.73
N GLU A 136 -9.09 -0.46 9.00
CA GLU A 136 -8.05 0.26 9.72
C GLU A 136 -6.79 -0.61 9.83
N LEU A 137 -5.84 -0.38 8.92
CA LEU A 137 -4.66 -1.23 8.79
C LEU A 137 -3.71 -1.11 9.99
N ALA A 138 -3.66 0.02 10.69
CA ALA A 138 -2.76 0.20 11.83
C ALA A 138 -2.98 -0.87 12.92
N ASP A 139 -4.23 -1.27 13.15
CA ASP A 139 -4.62 -2.29 14.14
C ASP A 139 -4.11 -3.70 13.80
N HIS A 140 -3.67 -3.91 12.55
CA HIS A 140 -3.25 -5.21 12.02
C HIS A 140 -1.75 -5.34 11.82
N PHE A 141 -0.98 -4.30 12.17
CA PHE A 141 0.47 -4.24 11.98
C PHE A 141 1.19 -3.91 13.28
N LYS A 142 2.43 -4.41 13.40
CA LYS A 142 3.33 -4.13 14.54
C LYS A 142 4.71 -3.80 14.04
N ILE A 143 5.36 -2.82 14.67
CA ILE A 143 6.77 -2.50 14.41
C ILE A 143 7.63 -3.68 14.88
N ILE A 144 8.56 -4.13 14.03
CA ILE A 144 9.44 -5.27 14.33
C ILE A 144 10.94 -4.97 14.18
N ALA A 145 11.31 -3.90 13.48
CA ALA A 145 12.71 -3.52 13.27
C ALA A 145 12.84 -2.03 12.89
N ALA A 146 14.00 -1.42 13.16
CA ALA A 146 14.39 -0.11 12.66
C ALA A 146 15.12 -0.21 11.29
N LEU A 147 15.10 0.87 10.49
CA LEU A 147 15.64 0.97 9.12
C LEU A 147 16.96 1.75 8.98
#